data_AF-A0A8T0A4V2-F1
#
_entry.id   AF-A0A8T0A4V2-F1
#
_cell.length_a   1.000
_cell.length_b   1.000
_cell.length_c   1.000
_cell.angle_alpha   90.00
_cell.angle_beta   90.00
_cell.angle_gamma   90.00
#
_symmetry.space_group_name_H-M   'P 1'
#
loop_
_entity.id
_entity.type
_entity.pdbx_description
1 polymer ?
#
loop_
_entity_poly.entity_id
_entity_poly.type
_entity_poly.pdbx_seq_one_letter_code
_entity_poly.pdbx_strand_id
1 'polypeptide(L)'
;MKLLLHNLISSKFLKGVKTGFPLILRVTKIELGETENAEQFVKQIMPRLDYNAFRDAAQVLDNEQAVELPSDLPKHIEIIIFNFEMYSLLVGVEIMEGEMECPETHRIFPINEGIPNMLARAEEIDEE
;
A
#
# COMPACT_ATOMS: atom_id res chain seq x y z
N MET A 1 -9.76 1.64 -1.11
CA MET A 1 -8.59 0.73 -1.05
C MET A 1 -7.62 1.14 0.05
N LYS A 2 -7.35 0.26 1.02
CA LYS A 2 -6.40 0.53 2.11
C LYS A 2 -4.94 0.35 1.66
N LEU A 3 -4.01 1.11 2.23
CA LEU A 3 -2.57 0.93 1.97
C LEU A 3 -2.07 -0.46 2.37
N LEU A 4 -2.67 -1.07 3.39
CA LEU A 4 -2.40 -2.46 3.74
C LEU A 4 -2.58 -3.39 2.53
N LEU A 5 -3.62 -3.19 1.73
CA LEU A 5 -3.90 -4.04 0.57
C LEU A 5 -2.84 -3.83 -0.52
N HIS A 6 -2.43 -2.59 -0.78
CA HIS A 6 -1.35 -2.27 -1.71
C HIS A 6 -0.05 -3.00 -1.35
N ASN A 7 0.28 -3.10 -0.06
CA ASN A 7 1.47 -3.80 0.42
C ASN A 7 1.38 -5.34 0.32
N LEU A 8 0.20 -5.89 0.01
CA LEU A 8 -0.06 -7.34 -0.09
C LEU A 8 -0.29 -7.83 -1.53
N ILE A 9 -0.54 -6.93 -2.48
CA ILE A 9 -0.84 -7.28 -3.87
C ILE A 9 0.41 -7.09 -4.74
N SER A 10 0.66 -8.06 -5.64
CA SER A 10 1.70 -7.98 -6.67
C SER A 10 1.14 -8.23 -8.06
N SER A 11 1.89 -7.81 -9.08
CA SER A 11 1.60 -8.05 -10.51
C SER A 11 2.35 -9.26 -11.07
N LYS A 12 2.87 -10.14 -10.22
CA LYS A 12 3.71 -11.29 -10.62
C LYS A 12 3.00 -12.29 -11.55
N PHE A 13 1.67 -12.31 -11.56
CA PHE A 13 0.88 -13.15 -12.45
C PHE A 13 0.90 -12.69 -13.92
N LEU A 14 1.43 -11.49 -14.20
CA LEU A 14 1.59 -11.01 -15.56
C LEU A 14 2.81 -11.67 -16.23
N LYS A 15 2.65 -11.95 -17.52
CA LYS A 15 3.73 -12.47 -18.35
C LYS A 15 4.93 -11.52 -18.39
N GLY A 16 6.11 -12.06 -18.12
CA GLY A 16 7.37 -11.30 -18.16
C GLY A 16 7.65 -10.47 -16.90
N VAL A 17 6.90 -10.70 -15.82
CA VAL A 17 7.13 -10.06 -14.50
C VAL A 17 7.82 -11.04 -13.56
N LYS A 18 9.01 -10.68 -13.07
CA LYS A 18 9.77 -11.52 -12.13
C LYS A 18 9.37 -11.26 -10.67
N THR A 19 9.24 -9.99 -10.31
CA THR A 19 8.97 -9.56 -8.93
C THR A 19 7.58 -8.95 -8.83
N GLY A 20 7.26 -7.97 -9.67
CA GLY A 20 5.93 -7.37 -9.76
C GLY A 20 5.46 -6.62 -8.50
N PHE A 21 6.38 -6.26 -7.61
CA PHE A 21 6.12 -5.57 -6.36
C PHE A 21 7.32 -4.66 -5.98
N PRO A 22 7.08 -3.50 -5.35
CA PRO A 22 5.78 -2.86 -5.13
C PRO A 22 5.19 -2.30 -6.43
N LEU A 23 3.86 -2.19 -6.49
CA LEU A 23 3.19 -1.48 -7.58
C LEU A 23 3.36 0.02 -7.37
N ILE A 24 3.66 0.76 -8.44
CA ILE A 24 3.80 2.21 -8.38
C ILE A 24 2.40 2.80 -8.19
N LEU A 25 2.17 3.40 -7.03
CA LEU A 25 0.88 3.97 -6.67
C LEU A 25 0.80 5.42 -7.16
N ARG A 26 -0.35 5.81 -7.72
CA ARG A 26 -0.73 7.20 -7.99
C ARG A 26 -2.14 7.39 -7.48
N VAL A 27 -2.35 8.42 -6.66
CA VAL A 27 -3.62 8.64 -5.96
C VAL A 27 -4.23 9.96 -6.40
N THR A 28 -5.53 9.93 -6.72
CA THR A 28 -6.29 11.13 -7.08
C THR A 28 -7.32 11.51 -6.01
N LYS A 29 -7.89 10.53 -5.30
CA LYS A 29 -8.86 10.78 -4.23
C LYS A 29 -8.64 9.82 -3.06
N ILE A 30 -8.67 10.36 -1.83
CA ILE A 30 -8.66 9.60 -0.58
C ILE A 30 -9.84 9.98 0.29
N GLU A 31 -10.22 9.05 1.17
CA GLU A 31 -11.17 9.26 2.27
C GLU A 31 -10.55 8.74 3.57
N LEU A 32 -10.89 9.39 4.69
CA LEU A 32 -10.35 9.08 6.01
C LEU A 32 -11.40 8.34 6.84
N GLY A 33 -11.03 7.17 7.34
CA GLY A 33 -11.84 6.36 8.25
C GLY A 33 -11.42 6.51 9.70
N GLU A 34 -12.30 6.06 10.60
CA GLU A 34 -12.02 6.00 12.04
C GLU A 34 -11.14 4.80 12.39
N THR A 35 -10.27 4.97 13.39
CA THR A 35 -9.27 3.98 13.81
C THR A 35 -9.29 3.82 15.32
N GLU A 36 -9.58 2.60 15.81
CA GLU A 36 -9.83 2.36 17.24
C GLU A 36 -8.83 1.42 17.95
N ASN A 37 -7.94 0.70 17.24
CA ASN A 37 -6.94 -0.17 17.90
C ASN A 37 -5.64 -0.37 17.08
N ALA A 38 -4.60 0.40 17.40
CA ALA A 38 -3.34 0.43 16.65
C ALA A 38 -2.28 -0.59 17.09
N GLU A 39 -2.10 -0.82 18.40
CA GLU A 39 -0.87 -1.44 18.90
C GLU A 39 -0.76 -2.94 18.60
N GLN A 40 -1.80 -3.72 18.89
CA GLN A 40 -1.79 -5.17 18.65
C GLN A 40 -1.78 -5.49 17.16
N PHE A 41 -2.52 -4.71 16.37
CA PHE A 41 -2.60 -4.88 14.93
C PHE A 41 -1.24 -4.68 14.27
N VAL A 42 -0.56 -3.56 14.56
CA VAL A 42 0.74 -3.24 13.96
C VAL A 42 1.77 -4.31 14.32
N LYS A 43 1.83 -4.76 15.59
CA LYS A 43 2.74 -5.84 16.01
C LYS A 43 2.53 -7.15 15.23
N GLN A 44 1.29 -7.50 14.90
CA GLN A 44 0.97 -8.74 14.18
C GLN A 44 1.23 -8.64 12.67
N ILE A 45 0.99 -7.47 12.08
CA ILE A 45 1.13 -7.27 10.64
C ILE A 45 2.55 -6.92 10.21
N MET A 46 3.34 -6.29 11.09
CA MET A 46 4.72 -5.84 10.81
C MET A 46 5.61 -6.92 10.17
N PRO A 47 5.60 -8.19 10.61
CA PRO A 47 6.43 -9.24 9.99
C PRO A 47 6.02 -9.61 8.55
N ARG A 48 4.82 -9.22 8.12
CA ARG A 48 4.27 -9.50 6.79
C ARG A 48 4.33 -8.29 5.86
N LEU A 49 4.61 -7.11 6.40
CA LEU A 49 4.71 -5.88 5.63
C LEU A 49 6.11 -5.70 5.08
N ASP A 50 6.20 -5.25 3.83
CA ASP A 50 7.39 -4.59 3.34
C ASP A 50 7.34 -3.11 3.76
N TYR A 51 8.13 -2.77 4.77
CA TYR A 51 8.15 -1.42 5.34
C TYR A 51 8.59 -0.35 4.33
N ASN A 52 9.52 -0.68 3.43
CA ASN A 52 10.00 0.29 2.45
C ASN A 52 8.91 0.58 1.42
N ALA A 53 8.28 -0.45 0.88
CA ALA A 53 7.15 -0.30 -0.04
C ALA A 53 5.98 0.46 0.59
N PHE A 54 5.71 0.20 1.87
CA PHE A 54 4.68 0.92 2.62
C PHE A 54 5.03 2.40 2.81
N ARG A 55 6.26 2.70 3.23
CA ARG A 55 6.74 4.08 3.39
C ARG A 55 6.66 4.85 2.08
N ASP A 56 7.12 4.25 0.99
CA ASP A 56 7.10 4.88 -0.33
C ASP A 56 5.65 5.13 -0.79
N ALA A 57 4.72 4.20 -0.52
CA ALA A 57 3.30 4.39 -0.81
C ALA A 57 2.65 5.48 0.07
N ALA A 58 3.05 5.58 1.34
CA ALA A 58 2.58 6.62 2.25
C ALA A 58 3.03 8.02 1.80
N GLN A 59 4.25 8.15 1.26
CA GLN A 59 4.76 9.42 0.71
C GLN A 59 3.95 9.91 -0.51
N VAL A 60 3.30 9.02 -1.26
CA VAL A 60 2.45 9.41 -2.41
C VAL A 60 1.14 10.07 -1.96
N LEU A 61 0.69 9.82 -0.73
CA LEU A 61 -0.58 10.34 -0.19
C LEU A 61 -0.50 11.82 0.24
N ASP A 62 0.57 12.53 -0.11
CA ASP A 62 0.95 13.87 0.36
C ASP A 62 0.05 15.00 -0.17
N ASN A 63 -1.24 14.94 0.19
CA ASN A 63 -2.17 16.05 0.01
C ASN A 63 -2.62 16.63 1.36
N GLU A 64 -2.74 15.87 2.45
CA GLU A 64 -3.13 16.40 3.78
C GLU A 64 -2.59 15.63 5.01
N GLN A 65 -1.88 14.51 4.82
CA GLN A 65 -1.34 13.68 5.90
C GLN A 65 0.13 13.36 5.67
N ALA A 66 0.99 14.37 5.79
CA ALA A 66 2.44 14.20 5.85
C ALA A 66 2.83 13.58 7.20
N VAL A 67 2.48 12.32 7.41
CA VAL A 67 3.09 11.50 8.46
C VAL A 67 4.40 10.98 7.87
N GLU A 68 5.49 11.68 8.14
CA GLU A 68 6.82 11.23 7.76
C GLU A 68 7.19 10.00 8.58
N LEU A 69 7.00 8.82 7.99
CA LEU A 69 7.45 7.58 8.59
C LEU A 69 8.98 7.56 8.66
N PRO A 70 9.57 7.23 9.83
CA PRO A 70 11.01 7.26 10.01
C PRO A 70 11.71 6.23 9.11
N SER A 71 12.94 6.55 8.68
CA SER A 71 13.73 5.62 7.86
C SER A 71 14.13 4.35 8.63
N ASP A 72 14.35 4.49 9.93
CA ASP A 72 14.69 3.39 10.85
C ASP A 72 13.52 3.10 11.81
N LEU A 73 13.38 1.84 12.22
CA LEU A 73 12.38 1.44 13.22
C LEU A 73 12.68 2.12 14.58
N PRO A 74 11.70 2.79 15.21
CA PRO A 74 11.92 3.57 16.41
C PRO A 74 12.26 2.72 17.64
N LYS A 75 12.95 3.32 18.62
CA LYS A 75 13.29 2.69 19.91
C LYS A 75 12.05 2.57 20.80
N HIS A 76 12.12 1.70 21.83
CA HIS A 76 10.98 1.32 22.68
C HIS A 76 10.04 2.43 23.18
N ILE A 77 10.54 3.65 23.42
CA ILE A 77 9.73 4.76 23.95
C ILE A 77 8.84 5.41 22.87
N GLU A 78 9.27 5.40 21.61
CA GLU A 78 8.55 6.02 20.47
C GLU A 78 7.62 5.04 19.75
N ILE A 79 7.66 3.75 20.11
CA ILE A 79 6.90 2.68 19.47
C ILE A 79 5.37 2.90 19.52
N ILE A 80 4.84 3.52 20.59
CA ILE A 80 3.39 3.68 20.73
C ILE A 80 2.85 4.69 19.70
N ILE A 81 3.51 5.84 19.57
CA ILE A 81 3.14 6.90 18.60
C ILE A 81 3.33 6.35 17.18
N PHE A 82 4.47 5.69 16.93
CA PHE A 82 4.74 5.04 15.65
C PHE A 82 3.69 4.00 15.28
N ASN A 83 3.27 3.14 16.22
CA ASN A 83 2.23 2.15 15.96
C ASN A 83 0.89 2.83 15.61
N PHE A 84 0.57 3.95 16.25
CA PHE A 84 -0.64 4.71 15.92
C PHE A 84 -0.59 5.28 14.51
N GLU A 85 0.51 5.92 14.14
CA GLU A 85 0.75 6.48 12.80
C GLU A 85 0.72 5.39 11.71
N MET A 86 1.42 4.28 11.94
CA MET A 86 1.40 3.10 11.08
C MET A 86 -0.02 2.59 10.87
N TYR A 87 -0.79 2.43 11.95
CA TYR A 87 -2.16 1.93 11.86
C TYR A 87 -3.08 2.89 11.11
N SER A 88 -2.97 4.19 11.39
CA SER A 88 -3.73 5.24 10.72
C SER A 88 -3.51 5.20 9.20
N LEU A 89 -2.26 5.11 8.76
CA LEU A 89 -1.94 4.99 7.35
C LEU A 89 -2.35 3.64 6.73
N LEU A 90 -2.11 2.53 7.44
CA LEU A 90 -2.42 1.18 6.93
C LEU A 90 -3.92 0.94 6.76
N VAL A 91 -4.74 1.44 7.68
CA VAL A 91 -6.16 1.07 7.83
C VAL A 91 -7.11 2.25 7.76
N GLY A 92 -6.69 3.41 8.26
CA GLY A 92 -7.50 4.63 8.33
C GLY A 92 -7.52 5.42 7.03
N VAL A 93 -6.54 5.25 6.13
CA VAL A 93 -6.58 5.87 4.80
C VAL A 93 -7.20 4.93 3.78
N GLU A 94 -8.24 5.43 3.11
CA GLU A 94 -8.88 4.75 2.01
C GLU A 94 -8.68 5.48 0.69
N ILE A 95 -7.90 4.89 -0.22
CA ILE A 95 -7.71 5.38 -1.59
C ILE A 95 -8.97 5.06 -2.38
N MET A 96 -9.72 6.10 -2.77
CA MET A 96 -10.99 5.98 -3.49
C MET A 96 -10.79 5.97 -5.00
N GLU A 97 -9.88 6.81 -5.49
CA GLU A 97 -9.53 6.88 -6.91
C GLU A 97 -8.01 6.97 -7.06
N GLY A 98 -7.50 6.29 -8.10
CA GLY A 98 -6.09 6.26 -8.41
C GLY A 98 -5.74 5.12 -9.36
N GLU A 99 -4.47 4.79 -9.44
CA GLU A 99 -3.97 3.68 -10.23
C GLU A 99 -2.71 3.06 -9.62
N MET A 100 -2.51 1.79 -9.92
CA MET A 100 -1.32 1.03 -9.56
C MET A 100 -0.64 0.54 -10.84
N GLU A 101 0.62 0.90 -11.05
CA GLU A 101 1.37 0.54 -12.25
C GLU A 101 2.37 -0.58 -11.92
N CYS A 102 2.40 -1.62 -12.76
CA CYS A 102 3.43 -2.66 -12.68
C CYS A 102 4.81 -2.05 -13.00
N PRO A 103 5.83 -2.22 -12.14
CA PRO A 103 7.15 -1.62 -12.36
C PRO A 103 7.91 -2.23 -13.55
N GLU A 104 7.54 -3.42 -14.00
CA GLU A 104 8.25 -4.16 -15.06
C GLU A 104 7.55 -4.06 -16.43
N THR A 105 6.21 -4.12 -16.45
CA THR A 105 5.42 -4.12 -17.71
C THR A 105 4.69 -2.80 -17.97
N HIS A 106 4.71 -1.86 -17.02
CA HIS A 106 3.94 -0.62 -17.08
C HIS A 106 2.42 -0.83 -17.24
N ARG A 107 1.91 -2.04 -16.93
CA ARG A 107 0.47 -2.32 -16.93
C ARG A 107 -0.19 -1.56 -15.77
N ILE A 108 -1.21 -0.78 -16.10
CA ILE A 108 -1.93 0.09 -15.16
C ILE A 108 -3.20 -0.59 -14.64
N PHE A 109 -3.31 -0.78 -13.32
CA PHE A 109 -4.48 -1.29 -12.63
C PHE A 109 -5.25 -0.12 -11.99
N PRO A 110 -6.40 0.29 -12.54
CA PRO A 110 -7.16 1.42 -12.00
C PRO A 110 -7.81 1.07 -10.66
N ILE A 111 -7.91 2.06 -9.79
CA ILE A 111 -8.66 2.02 -8.54
C ILE A 111 -9.88 2.91 -8.72
N ASN A 112 -11.07 2.33 -8.65
CA ASN A 112 -12.34 3.05 -8.76
C ASN A 112 -13.21 2.72 -7.55
N GLU A 113 -13.80 3.73 -6.92
CA GLU A 113 -14.66 3.59 -5.73
C GLU A 113 -14.01 2.74 -4.63
N GLY A 114 -12.69 2.88 -4.47
CA GLY A 114 -11.92 2.14 -3.49
C GLY A 114 -11.60 0.68 -3.86
N ILE A 115 -11.96 0.23 -5.06
CA ILE A 115 -11.75 -1.15 -5.52
C ILE A 115 -10.64 -1.17 -6.60
N PRO A 116 -9.50 -1.83 -6.34
CA PRO A 116 -8.48 -2.02 -7.37
C PRO A 116 -8.91 -3.09 -8.38
N ASN A 117 -8.85 -2.77 -9.67
CA ASN A 117 -9.12 -3.73 -10.74
C ASN A 117 -7.82 -4.40 -11.22
N MET A 118 -7.58 -5.62 -10.72
CA MET A 118 -6.41 -6.44 -11.07
C MET A 118 -6.66 -7.43 -12.22
N LEU A 119 -7.76 -7.29 -12.97
CA LEU A 119 -8.05 -8.18 -14.09
C LEU A 119 -7.04 -7.96 -15.24
N ALA A 120 -6.42 -9.06 -15.68
CA ALA A 120 -5.58 -9.10 -16.86
C ALA A 120 -6.30 -9.86 -17.98
N ARG A 121 -5.93 -9.55 -19.23
CA ARG A 121 -6.38 -10.33 -20.39
C ARG A 121 -5.68 -11.68 -20.41
N ALA A 122 -6.27 -12.65 -21.09
CA ALA A 122 -5.68 -13.99 -21.19
C ALA A 122 -4.25 -13.95 -21.76
N GLU A 123 -3.98 -13.06 -22.71
CA GLU A 123 -2.66 -12.92 -23.34
C GLU A 123 -1.61 -12.25 -22.44
N GLU A 124 -2.07 -11.55 -21.39
CA GLU A 124 -1.24 -10.83 -20.42
C GLU A 124 -0.84 -11.72 -19.23
N ILE A 125 -1.50 -12.87 -19.04
CA ILE A 125 -1.27 -13.80 -17.93
C ILE A 125 -0.13 -14.75 -18.29
N ASP A 126 0.77 -14.99 -17.34
CA ASP A 126 1.78 -16.04 -17.49
C ASP A 126 1.11 -17.40 -17.33
N GLU A 127 1.19 -18.25 -18.37
CA GLU A 127 0.56 -19.58 -18.40
C GLU A 127 1.43 -20.68 -17.75
N GLU A 128 2.38 -20.31 -16.88
CA GLU A 128 3.25 -21.27 -16.16
C GLU A 128 2.49 -22.21 -15.22
#